data_AF-A0A964FHJ3-F1
#
_entry.id   AF-A0A964FHJ3-F1
#
_cell.length_a   1.000
_cell.length_b   1.000
_cell.length_c   1.000
_cell.angle_alpha   90.00
_cell.angle_beta   90.00
_cell.angle_gamma   90.00
#
_symmetry.space_group_name_H-M   'P 1'
#
loop_
_entity.id
_entity.type
_entity.pdbx_description
1 polymer ?
#
loop_
_entity_poly.entity_id
_entity_poly.type
_entity_poly.pdbx_seq_one_letter_code
_entity_poly.pdbx_strand_id
1 'polypeptide(L)'
;MIVADRKKIAYIHIYKTGGSSITKLLMPHISENCRSKNARSHGPHWRRTWHIDTRMHSKFADALSSVDRCNIDLDEYFKFTIVRNPYSWILSVWNNFYQSPTGNSPNTLVNNLKFQFGKLTSKKLFTAQYFYEMYPDGSFENFVLFIDRMVSENPKLARTIWGCSDQYSFIDNDRNIEFDFIGKFENLEEDLKTIFKRVEGKDLESVPRETHGSDRNKQKRKNYLTYYNDKSIEIVNRIFARDFKAFDYQPISNASKIDVLTE
;
A
#
# COMPACT_ATOMS: atom_id res chain seq x y z
N MET A 1 -2.96 4.03 -10.75
CA MET A 1 -2.92 5.51 -10.57
C MET A 1 -4.35 6.06 -10.56
N ILE A 2 -4.61 7.12 -9.80
CA ILE A 2 -5.87 7.87 -9.84
C ILE A 2 -5.59 9.21 -10.51
N VAL A 3 -6.40 9.60 -11.48
CA VAL A 3 -6.31 10.88 -12.17
C VAL A 3 -7.61 11.64 -11.96
N ALA A 4 -7.57 12.69 -11.16
CA ALA A 4 -8.64 13.65 -10.99
C ALA A 4 -8.41 14.82 -11.94
N ASP A 5 -8.68 14.59 -13.23
CA ASP A 5 -8.39 15.48 -14.35
C ASP A 5 -9.08 16.84 -14.26
N ARG A 6 -10.29 16.90 -13.67
CA ARG A 6 -11.02 18.17 -13.47
C ARG A 6 -10.30 19.16 -12.57
N LYS A 7 -9.39 18.66 -11.73
CA LYS A 7 -8.57 19.45 -10.81
C LYS A 7 -7.08 19.34 -11.11
N LYS A 8 -6.71 18.67 -12.22
CA LYS A 8 -5.33 18.40 -12.63
C LYS A 8 -4.51 17.75 -11.52
N ILE A 9 -5.00 16.61 -11.00
CA ILE A 9 -4.33 15.87 -9.92
C ILE A 9 -4.05 14.44 -10.33
N ALA A 10 -2.83 13.99 -10.05
CA ALA A 10 -2.35 12.65 -10.27
C ALA A 10 -1.91 12.03 -8.93
N TYR A 11 -2.55 10.93 -8.53
CA TYR A 11 -2.24 10.23 -7.28
C TYR A 11 -1.77 8.80 -7.54
N ILE A 12 -0.57 8.46 -7.07
CA ILE A 12 -0.05 7.08 -7.07
C ILE A 12 -0.44 6.38 -5.79
N HIS A 13 -1.34 5.41 -5.93
CA HIS A 13 -1.97 4.71 -4.80
C HIS A 13 -1.15 3.51 -4.34
N ILE A 14 -0.18 3.77 -3.46
CA ILE A 14 0.55 2.72 -2.73
C ILE A 14 -0.40 2.02 -1.74
N TYR A 15 -0.30 0.71 -1.64
CA TYR A 15 -1.18 -0.05 -0.75
C TYR A 15 -0.85 0.22 0.71
N LYS A 16 -1.88 0.19 1.57
CA LYS A 16 -1.77 0.38 3.03
C LYS A 16 -1.21 1.74 3.50
N THR A 17 -1.34 2.78 2.68
CA THR A 17 -0.99 4.18 3.00
C THR A 17 -2.20 5.13 3.04
N GLY A 18 -3.40 4.60 3.33
CA GLY A 18 -4.62 5.42 3.50
C GLY A 18 -5.36 5.76 2.19
N GLY A 19 -4.95 5.21 1.06
CA GLY A 19 -5.52 5.57 -0.25
C GLY A 19 -7.01 5.30 -0.46
N SER A 20 -7.72 4.63 0.45
CA SER A 20 -9.20 4.54 0.37
C SER A 20 -9.88 5.88 0.65
N SER A 21 -9.42 6.61 1.68
CA SER A 21 -9.90 7.97 1.98
C SER A 21 -9.59 8.93 0.83
N ILE A 22 -8.37 8.83 0.27
CA ILE A 22 -7.93 9.64 -0.87
C ILE A 22 -8.76 9.34 -2.12
N THR A 23 -9.06 8.07 -2.37
CA THR A 23 -9.93 7.68 -3.49
C THR A 23 -11.28 8.39 -3.38
N LYS A 24 -11.93 8.33 -2.21
CA LYS A 24 -13.22 9.01 -1.97
C LYS A 24 -13.14 10.52 -2.17
N LEU A 25 -12.04 11.11 -1.72
CA LEU A 25 -11.79 12.54 -1.85
C LEU A 25 -11.69 12.98 -3.32
N LEU A 26 -11.00 12.18 -4.15
CA LEU A 26 -10.74 12.51 -5.54
C LEU A 26 -11.89 12.11 -6.48
N MET A 27 -12.71 11.12 -6.11
CA MET A 27 -13.82 10.59 -6.91
C MET A 27 -14.67 11.65 -7.64
N PRO A 28 -15.13 12.74 -7.00
CA PRO A 28 -15.97 13.76 -7.66
C PRO A 28 -15.28 14.49 -8.82
N HIS A 29 -13.95 14.42 -8.89
CA HIS A 29 -13.11 15.16 -9.82
C HIS A 29 -12.54 14.30 -10.96
N ILE A 30 -12.98 13.04 -11.07
CA ILE A 30 -12.51 12.08 -12.07
C ILE A 30 -13.53 11.98 -13.22
N SER A 31 -13.13 12.39 -14.41
CA SER A 31 -13.92 12.27 -15.63
C SER A 31 -13.99 10.82 -16.11
N GLU A 32 -14.99 10.54 -16.95
CA GLU A 32 -15.31 9.17 -17.39
C GLU A 32 -14.17 8.48 -18.14
N ASN A 33 -13.38 9.23 -18.91
CA ASN A 33 -12.18 8.73 -19.60
C ASN A 33 -11.07 8.28 -18.63
N CYS A 34 -11.05 8.77 -17.39
CA CYS A 34 -10.02 8.50 -16.40
C CYS A 34 -10.40 7.40 -15.40
N ARG A 35 -11.51 6.69 -15.65
CA ARG A 35 -12.03 5.63 -14.77
C ARG A 35 -12.67 4.49 -15.56
N SER A 36 -13.09 3.45 -14.85
CA SER A 36 -13.93 2.39 -15.42
C SER A 36 -15.27 2.96 -15.87
N LYS A 37 -15.79 2.47 -17.02
CA LYS A 37 -17.15 2.77 -17.50
C LYS A 37 -18.19 2.51 -16.40
N ASN A 38 -18.09 1.34 -15.76
CA ASN A 38 -18.95 0.94 -14.64
C ASN A 38 -18.31 1.30 -13.29
N ALA A 39 -18.20 2.59 -13.00
CA ALA A 39 -17.66 3.07 -11.73
C ALA A 39 -18.59 2.75 -10.56
N ARG A 40 -18.03 2.32 -9.43
CA ARG A 40 -18.78 1.91 -8.22
C ARG A 40 -18.22 2.64 -7.01
N SER A 41 -19.09 3.10 -6.11
CA SER A 41 -18.71 3.76 -4.86
C SER A 41 -18.67 2.82 -3.64
N HIS A 42 -19.20 1.60 -3.78
CA HIS A 42 -19.27 0.60 -2.71
C HIS A 42 -19.16 -0.84 -3.26
N GLY A 43 -18.95 -1.78 -2.35
CA GLY A 43 -18.86 -3.22 -2.65
C GLY A 43 -17.46 -3.69 -3.06
N PRO A 44 -17.29 -5.00 -3.35
CA PRO A 44 -15.99 -5.58 -3.64
C PRO A 44 -15.29 -4.89 -4.82
N HIS A 45 -14.02 -4.53 -4.61
CA HIS A 45 -13.15 -3.89 -5.59
C HIS A 45 -13.63 -2.55 -6.14
N TRP A 46 -14.53 -1.83 -5.44
CA TRP A 46 -15.04 -0.54 -5.90
C TRP A 46 -13.93 0.48 -6.20
N ARG A 47 -12.90 0.56 -5.35
CA ARG A 47 -11.73 1.45 -5.51
C ARG A 47 -11.03 1.31 -6.86
N ARG A 48 -10.92 0.07 -7.36
CA ARG A 48 -10.27 -0.26 -8.64
C ARG A 48 -10.98 0.43 -9.81
N THR A 49 -12.28 0.71 -9.68
CA THR A 49 -13.07 1.33 -10.74
C THR A 49 -12.75 2.82 -10.93
N TRP A 50 -12.07 3.45 -9.99
CA TRP A 50 -11.65 4.85 -10.03
C TRP A 50 -10.17 5.05 -10.39
N HIS A 51 -9.48 3.97 -10.78
CA HIS A 51 -8.10 4.04 -11.24
C HIS A 51 -8.09 4.07 -12.78
N ILE A 52 -7.21 4.90 -13.36
CA ILE A 52 -7.14 5.14 -14.81
C ILE A 52 -6.84 3.87 -15.61
N ASP A 53 -6.03 2.99 -15.04
CA ASP A 53 -5.64 1.70 -15.62
C ASP A 53 -6.55 0.55 -15.15
N THR A 54 -7.61 0.88 -14.41
CA THR A 54 -8.51 -0.07 -13.74
C THR A 54 -7.77 -1.11 -12.90
N ARG A 55 -6.57 -0.79 -12.41
CA ARG A 55 -5.79 -1.66 -11.50
C ARG A 55 -5.48 -0.87 -10.24
N MET A 56 -5.63 -1.53 -9.10
CA MET A 56 -5.28 -0.92 -7.81
C MET A 56 -3.81 -1.24 -7.52
N HIS A 57 -3.07 -0.27 -6.99
CA HIS A 57 -1.66 -0.44 -6.61
C HIS A 57 -0.74 -0.80 -7.79
N SER A 58 -1.05 -0.32 -9.00
CA SER A 58 -0.07 -0.33 -10.09
C SER A 58 1.08 0.59 -9.75
N LYS A 59 2.29 0.20 -10.19
CA LYS A 59 3.43 1.10 -10.20
C LYS A 59 3.15 2.26 -11.16
N PHE A 60 3.85 3.37 -10.97
CA PHE A 60 3.68 4.54 -11.79
C PHE A 60 3.99 4.25 -13.26
N ALA A 61 5.14 3.61 -13.54
CA ALA A 61 5.53 3.17 -14.88
C ALA A 61 4.43 2.34 -15.59
N ASP A 62 3.78 1.41 -14.87
CA ASP A 62 2.71 0.57 -15.45
C ASP A 62 1.45 1.36 -15.84
N ALA A 63 1.22 2.51 -15.19
CA ALA A 63 0.05 3.35 -15.41
C ALA A 63 0.24 4.37 -16.55
N LEU A 64 1.49 4.68 -16.94
CA LEU A 64 1.80 5.69 -17.96
C LEU A 64 1.16 5.39 -19.32
N SER A 65 1.11 4.12 -19.74
CA SER A 65 0.39 3.73 -20.96
C SER A 65 -1.11 4.07 -20.93
N SER A 66 -1.72 4.15 -19.76
CA SER A 66 -3.13 4.53 -19.61
C SER A 66 -3.29 6.05 -19.56
N VAL A 67 -2.31 6.76 -19.01
CA VAL A 67 -2.21 8.23 -19.10
C VAL A 67 -2.14 8.67 -20.55
N ASP A 68 -1.23 8.06 -21.34
CA ASP A 68 -1.06 8.38 -22.77
C ASP A 68 -2.36 8.13 -23.55
N ARG A 69 -3.02 6.99 -23.32
CA ARG A 69 -4.32 6.66 -23.97
C ARG A 69 -5.44 7.64 -23.62
N CYS A 70 -5.39 8.24 -22.45
CA CYS A 70 -6.38 9.22 -22.00
C CYS A 70 -6.01 10.66 -22.43
N ASN A 71 -4.93 10.84 -23.19
CA ASN A 71 -4.40 12.12 -23.66
C ASN A 71 -4.18 13.12 -22.51
N ILE A 72 -3.56 12.64 -21.44
CA ILE A 72 -3.21 13.44 -20.26
C ILE A 72 -1.73 13.84 -20.35
N ASP A 73 -1.48 15.13 -20.36
CA ASP A 73 -0.14 15.67 -20.10
C ASP A 73 0.05 15.80 -18.58
N LEU A 74 0.98 15.02 -18.01
CA LEU A 74 1.23 15.02 -16.56
C LEU A 74 2.01 16.23 -16.06
N ASP A 75 2.63 17.00 -16.95
CA ASP A 75 3.34 18.23 -16.56
C ASP A 75 2.36 19.29 -16.06
N GLU A 76 1.11 19.26 -16.54
CA GLU A 76 0.03 20.13 -16.07
C GLU A 76 -0.58 19.70 -14.73
N TYR A 77 -0.22 18.52 -14.21
CA TYR A 77 -0.88 17.91 -13.07
C TYR A 77 -0.06 18.05 -11.80
N PHE A 78 -0.71 18.29 -10.67
CA PHE A 78 -0.10 18.10 -9.36
C PHE A 78 -0.02 16.60 -9.04
N LYS A 79 1.20 16.08 -8.98
CA LYS A 79 1.54 14.66 -8.83
C LYS A 79 1.94 14.39 -7.39
N PHE A 80 1.23 13.49 -6.73
CA PHE A 80 1.57 13.13 -5.35
C PHE A 80 1.39 11.65 -5.03
N THR A 81 2.03 11.23 -3.95
CA THR A 81 1.77 9.93 -3.32
C THR A 81 1.80 10.07 -1.80
N ILE A 82 1.35 9.03 -1.10
CA ILE A 82 1.52 8.89 0.34
C ILE A 82 2.31 7.62 0.60
N VAL A 83 3.42 7.76 1.29
CA VAL A 83 4.27 6.67 1.80
C VAL A 83 4.04 6.47 3.28
N ARG A 84 4.64 5.43 3.86
CA ARG A 84 4.52 5.11 5.28
C ARG A 84 5.86 4.59 5.80
N ASN A 85 6.15 4.78 7.09
CA ASN A 85 7.36 4.22 7.68
C ASN A 85 7.45 2.70 7.39
N PRO A 86 8.56 2.19 6.81
CA PRO A 86 8.65 0.80 6.35
C PRO A 86 8.27 -0.26 7.40
N TYR A 87 8.66 -0.07 8.66
CA TYR A 87 8.32 -1.01 9.73
C TYR A 87 6.81 -1.03 10.01
N SER A 88 6.19 0.14 10.12
CA SER A 88 4.75 0.22 10.40
C SER A 88 3.93 -0.21 9.17
N TRP A 89 4.48 -0.02 7.96
CA TRP A 89 3.90 -0.43 6.71
C TRP A 89 3.86 -1.95 6.59
N ILE A 90 4.98 -2.65 6.79
CA ILE A 90 5.05 -4.11 6.70
C ILE A 90 4.19 -4.82 7.74
N LEU A 91 4.11 -4.30 8.97
CA LEU A 91 3.13 -4.80 9.93
C LEU A 91 1.69 -4.61 9.42
N SER A 92 1.39 -3.50 8.74
CA SER A 92 0.08 -3.29 8.13
C SER A 92 -0.18 -4.23 6.94
N VAL A 93 0.83 -4.60 6.17
CA VAL A 93 0.73 -5.59 5.09
C VAL A 93 0.38 -6.94 5.69
N TRP A 94 1.14 -7.41 6.67
CA TRP A 94 0.89 -8.67 7.37
C TRP A 94 -0.56 -8.74 7.90
N ASN A 95 -0.96 -7.73 8.68
CA ASN A 95 -2.30 -7.68 9.28
C ASN A 95 -3.44 -7.77 8.24
N ASN A 96 -3.23 -7.27 7.01
CA ASN A 96 -4.31 -7.21 6.01
C ASN A 96 -4.31 -8.37 5.03
N PHE A 97 -3.16 -8.98 4.78
CA PHE A 97 -3.04 -10.01 3.74
C PHE A 97 -2.63 -11.37 4.28
N TYR A 98 -2.07 -11.45 5.49
CA TYR A 98 -1.41 -12.66 6.01
C TYR A 98 -1.78 -13.03 7.45
N GLN A 99 -2.58 -12.23 8.17
CA GLN A 99 -3.00 -12.57 9.54
C GLN A 99 -3.92 -13.80 9.60
N SER A 100 -4.57 -14.14 8.49
CA SER A 100 -5.40 -15.34 8.33
C SER A 100 -5.05 -16.04 7.01
N PRO A 101 -5.09 -17.39 6.96
CA PRO A 101 -4.91 -18.15 5.72
C PRO A 101 -5.90 -17.75 4.62
N THR A 102 -7.11 -17.35 5.01
CA THR A 102 -8.17 -16.89 4.10
C THR A 102 -8.09 -15.39 3.80
N GLY A 103 -7.09 -14.67 4.34
CA GLY A 103 -6.96 -13.22 4.28
C GLY A 103 -8.14 -12.51 4.96
N ASN A 104 -8.77 -11.57 4.25
CA ASN A 104 -9.98 -10.87 4.71
C ASN A 104 -11.27 -11.67 4.47
N SER A 105 -11.20 -12.89 3.93
CA SER A 105 -12.39 -13.71 3.70
C SER A 105 -12.85 -14.31 5.03
N PRO A 106 -14.15 -14.24 5.37
CA PRO A 106 -14.66 -14.81 6.61
C PRO A 106 -14.30 -16.30 6.70
N ASN A 107 -13.97 -16.76 7.92
CA ASN A 107 -13.57 -18.13 8.21
C ASN A 107 -14.78 -19.07 8.07
N THR A 108 -15.13 -19.41 6.84
CA THR A 108 -16.24 -20.30 6.49
C THR A 108 -15.69 -21.62 5.97
N LEU A 109 -16.47 -22.69 6.13
CA LEU A 109 -16.14 -24.01 5.58
C LEU A 109 -15.78 -23.92 4.08
N VAL A 110 -16.52 -23.12 3.32
CA VAL A 110 -16.31 -22.89 1.88
C VAL A 110 -14.96 -22.22 1.60
N ASN A 111 -14.56 -21.21 2.37
CA ASN A 111 -13.28 -20.53 2.17
C ASN A 111 -12.09 -21.39 2.62
N ASN A 112 -12.25 -22.18 3.67
CA ASN A 112 -11.26 -23.16 4.10
C ASN A 112 -11.09 -24.28 3.08
N LEU A 113 -12.20 -24.79 2.53
CA LEU A 113 -12.19 -25.76 1.43
C LEU A 113 -11.55 -25.14 0.18
N LYS A 114 -11.86 -23.89 -0.20
CA LYS A 114 -11.18 -23.21 -1.31
C LYS A 114 -9.68 -23.04 -1.10
N PHE A 115 -9.25 -22.76 0.13
CA PHE A 115 -7.82 -22.69 0.47
C PHE A 115 -7.16 -24.07 0.36
N GLN A 116 -7.82 -25.13 0.84
CA GLN A 116 -7.32 -26.51 0.76
C GLN A 116 -7.35 -27.07 -0.68
N PHE A 117 -8.40 -26.81 -1.46
CA PHE A 117 -8.56 -27.25 -2.85
C PHE A 117 -7.88 -26.33 -3.87
N GLY A 118 -7.49 -25.12 -3.47
CA GLY A 118 -6.61 -24.26 -4.26
C GLY A 118 -5.29 -24.93 -4.60
N LYS A 119 -4.84 -25.87 -3.75
CA LYS A 119 -3.70 -26.78 -3.97
C LYS A 119 -3.83 -27.66 -5.21
N LEU A 120 -5.06 -28.08 -5.58
CA LEU A 120 -5.30 -29.01 -6.69
C LEU A 120 -5.71 -28.29 -8.00
N THR A 121 -6.28 -27.09 -7.90
CA THR A 121 -7.05 -26.50 -9.01
C THR A 121 -6.49 -25.18 -9.55
N SER A 122 -5.57 -24.50 -8.84
CA SER A 122 -5.05 -23.20 -9.30
C SER A 122 -3.57 -23.28 -9.70
N LYS A 123 -3.26 -22.91 -10.95
CA LYS A 123 -1.89 -22.59 -11.39
C LYS A 123 -1.33 -21.30 -10.74
N LYS A 124 -2.14 -20.55 -9.96
CA LYS A 124 -1.74 -19.28 -9.32
C LYS A 124 -2.22 -19.27 -7.87
N LEU A 125 -1.34 -19.66 -6.94
CA LEU A 125 -1.57 -19.59 -5.50
C LEU A 125 -1.77 -18.13 -5.07
N PHE A 126 -2.67 -17.87 -4.11
CA PHE A 126 -2.80 -16.55 -3.51
C PHE A 126 -1.58 -16.24 -2.64
N THR A 127 -1.29 -14.96 -2.43
CA THR A 127 -0.09 -14.54 -1.71
C THR A 127 0.03 -15.13 -0.30
N ALA A 128 -1.09 -15.14 0.44
CA ALA A 128 -1.17 -15.77 1.76
C ALA A 128 -0.93 -17.28 1.72
N GLN A 129 -1.28 -17.95 0.63
CA GLN A 129 -1.13 -19.39 0.51
C GLN A 129 0.34 -19.82 0.50
N TYR A 130 1.18 -19.15 -0.29
CA TYR A 130 2.64 -19.38 -0.26
C TYR A 130 3.22 -19.20 1.14
N PHE A 131 2.77 -18.17 1.86
CA PHE A 131 3.22 -17.88 3.21
C PHE A 131 2.87 -19.00 4.18
N TYR A 132 1.59 -19.39 4.26
CA TYR A 132 1.13 -20.43 5.18
C TYR A 132 1.58 -21.86 4.82
N GLU A 133 1.96 -22.10 3.57
CA GLU A 133 2.61 -23.35 3.17
C GLU A 133 4.03 -23.48 3.74
N MET A 134 4.78 -22.37 3.83
CA MET A 134 6.11 -22.36 4.45
C MET A 134 6.07 -22.16 5.96
N TYR A 135 5.11 -21.37 6.45
CA TYR A 135 5.02 -20.91 7.84
C TYR A 135 3.58 -21.04 8.37
N PRO A 136 3.16 -22.25 8.77
CA PRO A 136 1.77 -22.53 9.15
C PRO A 136 1.24 -21.76 10.37
N ASP A 137 2.12 -21.29 11.26
CA ASP A 137 1.77 -20.49 12.44
C ASP A 137 1.33 -19.07 12.08
N GLY A 138 1.68 -18.59 10.89
CA GLY A 138 1.28 -17.29 10.37
C GLY A 138 1.85 -16.09 11.13
N SER A 139 2.88 -16.27 11.95
CA SER A 139 3.43 -15.21 12.81
C SER A 139 4.04 -14.07 12.00
N PHE A 140 4.09 -12.87 12.60
CA PHE A 140 4.69 -11.71 11.95
C PHE A 140 6.19 -11.90 11.69
N GLU A 141 6.91 -12.53 12.62
CA GLU A 141 8.32 -12.84 12.45
C GLU A 141 8.54 -13.73 11.21
N ASN A 142 7.77 -14.80 11.09
CA ASN A 142 7.84 -15.68 9.93
C ASN A 142 7.43 -14.99 8.64
N PHE A 143 6.54 -14.00 8.70
CA PHE A 143 6.21 -13.19 7.52
C PHE A 143 7.41 -12.37 7.03
N VAL A 144 8.22 -11.81 7.95
CA VAL A 144 9.45 -11.11 7.57
C VAL A 144 10.47 -12.08 6.96
N LEU A 145 10.62 -13.29 7.53
CA LEU A 145 11.46 -14.35 6.94
C LEU A 145 10.95 -14.82 5.57
N PHE A 146 9.63 -14.88 5.39
CA PHE A 146 9.01 -15.19 4.11
C PHE A 146 9.34 -14.13 3.06
N ILE A 147 9.18 -12.84 3.38
CA ILE A 147 9.55 -11.76 2.47
C ILE A 147 11.02 -11.89 2.07
N ASP A 148 11.91 -12.11 3.05
CA ASP A 148 13.34 -12.27 2.78
C ASP A 148 13.63 -13.40 1.80
N ARG A 149 13.10 -14.59 2.09
CA ARG A 149 13.23 -15.75 1.20
C ARG A 149 12.72 -15.45 -0.19
N MET A 150 11.55 -14.82 -0.32
CA MET A 150 10.97 -14.52 -1.64
C MET A 150 11.87 -13.56 -2.43
N VAL A 151 12.35 -12.50 -1.81
CA VAL A 151 13.23 -11.51 -2.46
C VAL A 151 14.57 -12.12 -2.86
N SER A 152 15.16 -12.94 -1.97
CA SER A 152 16.49 -13.53 -2.16
C SER A 152 16.51 -14.69 -3.15
N GLU A 153 15.54 -15.62 -3.03
CA GLU A 153 15.55 -16.87 -3.81
C GLU A 153 14.69 -16.77 -5.08
N ASN A 154 13.63 -15.94 -5.08
CA ASN A 154 12.64 -15.88 -6.17
C ASN A 154 12.26 -14.44 -6.57
N PRO A 155 13.22 -13.58 -6.95
CA PRO A 155 13.00 -12.14 -7.13
C PRO A 155 11.94 -11.79 -8.19
N LYS A 156 11.75 -12.63 -9.22
CA LYS A 156 10.68 -12.44 -10.21
C LYS A 156 9.29 -12.62 -9.58
N LEU A 157 9.11 -13.66 -8.76
CA LEU A 157 7.85 -13.95 -8.08
C LEU A 157 7.59 -12.94 -6.95
N ALA A 158 8.65 -12.53 -6.23
CA ALA A 158 8.60 -11.53 -5.17
C ALA A 158 7.91 -10.23 -5.61
N ARG A 159 8.14 -9.78 -6.85
CA ARG A 159 7.49 -8.57 -7.41
C ARG A 159 5.96 -8.65 -7.49
N THR A 160 5.37 -9.84 -7.37
CA THR A 160 3.92 -10.07 -7.40
C THR A 160 3.33 -10.32 -6.00
N ILE A 161 4.17 -10.32 -4.96
CA ILE A 161 3.82 -10.67 -3.59
C ILE A 161 3.74 -9.39 -2.74
N TRP A 162 2.62 -9.20 -2.05
CA TRP A 162 2.43 -8.09 -1.13
C TRP A 162 3.49 -8.11 -0.03
N GLY A 163 4.19 -7.00 0.17
CA GLY A 163 5.28 -6.86 1.14
C GLY A 163 6.68 -7.17 0.60
N CYS A 164 6.80 -7.74 -0.60
CA CYS A 164 8.09 -8.06 -1.22
C CYS A 164 8.64 -6.98 -2.17
N SER A 165 8.00 -5.82 -2.22
CA SER A 165 8.49 -4.64 -2.94
C SER A 165 8.44 -3.45 -2.01
N ASP A 166 9.47 -2.62 -2.07
CA ASP A 166 9.52 -1.33 -1.37
C ASP A 166 8.53 -0.32 -1.99
N GLN A 167 8.29 0.79 -1.29
CA GLN A 167 7.38 1.84 -1.72
C GLN A 167 7.98 2.68 -2.85
N TYR A 168 9.30 2.87 -2.87
CA TYR A 168 10.01 3.54 -3.94
C TYR A 168 9.71 2.90 -5.30
N SER A 169 9.66 1.56 -5.37
CA SER A 169 9.29 0.84 -6.60
C SER A 169 7.92 1.20 -7.18
N PHE A 170 7.02 1.84 -6.42
CA PHE A 170 5.72 2.28 -6.92
C PHE A 170 5.77 3.62 -7.62
N ILE A 171 6.74 4.47 -7.29
CA ILE A 171 6.92 5.80 -7.90
C ILE A 171 8.06 5.83 -8.92
N ASP A 172 8.94 4.83 -8.87
CA ASP A 172 10.02 4.62 -9.83
C ASP A 172 9.47 4.57 -11.26
N ASN A 173 10.07 5.36 -12.15
CA ASN A 173 9.65 5.51 -13.52
C ASN A 173 10.83 5.84 -14.44
N ASP A 174 10.75 5.35 -15.68
CA ASP A 174 11.77 5.49 -16.72
C ASP A 174 11.68 6.82 -17.49
N ARG A 175 10.63 7.61 -17.24
CA ARG A 175 10.41 8.92 -17.86
C ARG A 175 10.97 10.09 -17.05
N ASN A 176 11.64 9.83 -15.92
CA ASN A 176 12.14 10.85 -14.98
C ASN A 176 11.08 11.88 -14.55
N ILE A 177 9.83 11.45 -14.44
CA ILE A 177 8.74 12.31 -13.96
C ILE A 177 8.85 12.42 -12.45
N GLU A 178 8.97 13.66 -11.98
CA GLU A 178 9.05 14.00 -10.56
C GLU A 178 7.66 14.17 -9.92
N PHE A 179 7.62 14.02 -8.60
CA PHE A 179 6.42 14.20 -7.80
C PHE A 179 6.47 15.56 -7.11
N ASP A 180 5.39 16.33 -7.21
CA ASP A 180 5.25 17.62 -6.54
C ASP A 180 5.13 17.47 -5.01
N PHE A 181 4.65 16.32 -4.53
CA PHE A 181 4.51 16.05 -3.11
C PHE A 181 4.58 14.57 -2.76
N ILE A 182 5.32 14.25 -1.70
CA ILE A 182 5.37 12.90 -1.10
C ILE A 182 4.99 13.04 0.37
N GLY A 183 3.73 12.74 0.68
CA GLY A 183 3.21 12.79 2.05
C GLY A 183 3.54 11.54 2.85
N LYS A 184 3.47 11.65 4.17
CA LYS A 184 3.74 10.55 5.11
C LYS A 184 2.43 10.13 5.78
N PHE A 185 2.16 8.83 5.82
CA PHE A 185 0.94 8.28 6.42
C PHE A 185 0.79 8.67 7.89
N GLU A 186 1.91 8.84 8.58
CA GLU A 186 1.98 9.34 9.96
C GLU A 186 1.36 10.74 10.11
N ASN A 187 1.40 11.55 9.05
CA ASN A 187 0.88 12.92 8.97
C ASN A 187 -0.34 13.04 8.05
N LEU A 188 -0.98 11.92 7.70
CA LEU A 188 -1.99 11.83 6.64
C LEU A 188 -3.12 12.87 6.80
N GLU A 189 -3.55 13.16 8.03
CA GLU A 189 -4.64 14.12 8.25
C GLU A 189 -4.27 15.54 7.81
N GLU A 190 -3.07 16.01 8.18
CA GLU A 190 -2.59 17.34 7.81
C GLU A 190 -2.17 17.41 6.34
N ASP A 191 -1.56 16.34 5.82
CA ASP A 191 -1.21 16.22 4.40
C ASP A 191 -2.48 16.28 3.53
N LEU A 192 -3.56 15.62 3.96
CA LEU A 192 -4.84 15.65 3.23
C LEU A 192 -5.54 17.00 3.31
N LYS A 193 -5.45 17.72 4.43
CA LYS A 193 -5.94 19.11 4.47
C LYS A 193 -5.19 19.98 3.47
N THR A 194 -3.86 19.83 3.37
CA THR A 194 -3.03 20.57 2.42
C THR A 194 -3.39 20.25 0.97
N ILE A 195 -3.50 18.97 0.63
CA ILE A 195 -3.90 18.52 -0.71
C ILE A 195 -5.31 19.00 -1.04
N PHE A 196 -6.26 18.88 -0.11
CA PHE A 196 -7.65 19.26 -0.35
C PHE A 196 -7.84 20.76 -0.49
N LYS A 197 -7.14 21.57 0.30
CA LYS A 197 -7.10 23.03 0.13
C LYS A 197 -6.69 23.39 -1.29
N ARG A 198 -5.74 22.65 -1.87
CA ARG A 198 -5.35 22.81 -3.28
C ARG A 198 -6.42 22.32 -4.26
N VAL A 199 -7.08 21.19 -3.98
CA VAL A 199 -8.11 20.60 -4.86
C VAL A 199 -9.37 21.48 -4.91
N GLU A 200 -9.90 21.91 -3.77
CA GLU A 200 -11.20 22.58 -3.66
C GLU A 200 -11.11 24.09 -3.45
N GLY A 201 -9.93 24.62 -3.13
CA GLY A 201 -9.79 26.02 -2.73
C GLY A 201 -10.46 26.32 -1.37
N LYS A 202 -10.80 25.29 -0.59
CA LYS A 202 -11.45 25.40 0.71
C LYS A 202 -10.78 24.47 1.71
N ASP A 203 -10.73 24.89 2.97
CA ASP A 203 -10.23 24.05 4.04
C ASP A 203 -11.15 22.84 4.24
N LEU A 204 -10.55 21.68 4.45
CA LEU A 204 -11.28 20.44 4.72
C LEU A 204 -11.67 20.41 6.20
N GLU A 205 -12.96 20.57 6.52
CA GLU A 205 -13.44 20.51 7.90
C GLU A 205 -13.13 19.17 8.58
N SER A 206 -13.21 18.07 7.83
CA SER A 206 -12.81 16.75 8.32
C SER A 206 -12.39 15.80 7.20
N VAL A 207 -11.35 15.00 7.45
CA VAL A 207 -10.91 13.95 6.53
C VAL A 207 -11.88 12.77 6.59
N PRO A 208 -12.39 12.24 5.45
CA PRO A 208 -13.21 11.04 5.43
C PRO A 208 -12.47 9.86 6.10
N ARG A 209 -12.88 9.49 7.31
CA ARG A 209 -12.30 8.36 8.04
C ARG A 209 -12.99 7.06 7.61
N GLU A 210 -12.27 6.21 6.88
CA GLU A 210 -12.64 4.78 6.84
C GLU A 210 -12.05 4.10 8.08
N THR A 211 -12.85 3.99 9.14
CA THR A 211 -12.48 3.24 10.35
C THR A 211 -12.46 1.74 10.05
N HIS A 212 -11.35 1.26 9.51
CA HIS A 212 -10.97 -0.16 9.56
C HIS A 212 -10.04 -0.47 10.76
N GLY A 213 -9.87 0.49 11.66
CA GLY A 213 -9.07 0.34 12.87
C GLY A 213 -9.91 0.51 14.12
N SER A 214 -10.09 -0.56 14.89
CA SER A 214 -10.49 -0.45 16.30
C SER A 214 -9.43 0.34 17.08
N ASP A 215 -9.75 0.83 18.28
CA ASP A 215 -8.75 1.50 19.11
C ASP A 215 -7.57 0.58 19.47
N ARG A 216 -7.80 -0.75 19.49
CA ARG A 216 -6.73 -1.77 19.57
C ARG A 216 -5.77 -1.70 18.38
N ASN A 217 -6.26 -1.43 17.17
CA ASN A 217 -5.41 -1.25 15.98
C ASN A 217 -4.62 0.07 16.03
N LYS A 218 -5.11 1.11 16.74
CA LYS A 218 -4.34 2.33 16.99
C LYS A 218 -3.22 2.09 18.00
N GLN A 219 -3.49 1.36 19.09
CA GLN A 219 -2.45 0.98 20.06
C GLN A 219 -1.38 0.08 19.45
N LYS A 220 -1.76 -0.94 18.65
CA LYS A 220 -0.81 -1.76 17.88
C LYS A 220 0.05 -0.96 16.90
N ARG A 221 -0.45 0.17 16.38
CA ARG A 221 0.30 1.09 15.52
C ARG A 221 1.21 2.03 16.30
N LYS A 222 1.01 2.23 17.60
CA LYS A 222 1.97 2.97 18.44
C LYS A 222 3.13 2.07 18.85
N ASN A 223 2.85 0.79 19.14
CA ASN A 223 3.86 -0.16 19.62
C ASN A 223 4.25 -1.19 18.55
N TYR A 224 4.27 -0.83 17.27
CA TYR A 224 4.55 -1.79 16.20
C TYR A 224 5.94 -2.44 16.32
N LEU A 225 6.88 -1.78 16.99
CA LEU A 225 8.23 -2.28 17.23
C LEU A 225 8.28 -3.51 18.15
N THR A 226 7.25 -3.76 18.96
CA THR A 226 7.19 -4.97 19.79
C THR A 226 7.04 -6.25 18.97
N TYR A 227 6.66 -6.13 17.69
CA TYR A 227 6.60 -7.24 16.75
C TYR A 227 7.98 -7.59 16.16
N TYR A 228 8.99 -6.74 16.36
CA TYR A 228 10.28 -6.87 15.70
C TYR A 228 11.36 -7.37 16.65
N ASN A 229 12.03 -8.45 16.27
CA ASN A 229 13.33 -8.86 16.81
C ASN A 229 14.48 -8.33 15.94
N ASP A 230 15.72 -8.51 16.38
CA ASP A 230 16.89 -7.90 15.71
C ASP A 230 17.08 -8.42 14.29
N LYS A 231 16.82 -9.72 14.06
CA LYS A 231 16.85 -10.34 12.74
C LYS A 231 15.81 -9.73 11.79
N SER A 232 14.57 -9.54 12.26
CA SER A 232 13.52 -8.92 11.45
C SER A 232 13.81 -7.44 11.13
N ILE A 233 14.47 -6.71 12.05
CA ILE A 233 14.94 -5.34 11.80
C ILE A 233 16.00 -5.32 10.71
N GLU A 234 17.00 -6.20 10.79
CA GLU A 234 18.05 -6.32 9.77
C GLU A 234 17.45 -6.58 8.37
N ILE A 235 16.51 -7.52 8.27
CA ILE A 235 15.82 -7.83 7.02
C ILE A 235 15.07 -6.62 6.48
N VAL A 236 14.30 -5.92 7.31
CA VAL A 236 13.57 -4.72 6.88
C VAL A 236 14.53 -3.60 6.47
N ASN A 237 15.62 -3.38 7.20
CA ASN A 237 16.64 -2.39 6.83
C ASN A 237 17.21 -2.66 5.43
N ARG A 238 17.52 -3.92 5.14
CA ARG A 238 18.06 -4.32 3.84
C ARG A 238 17.04 -4.17 2.72
N ILE A 239 15.84 -4.73 2.90
CA ILE A 239 14.83 -4.81 1.82
C ILE A 239 14.26 -3.43 1.49
N PHE A 240 14.08 -2.57 2.50
CA PHE A 240 13.47 -1.25 2.34
C PHE A 240 14.49 -0.11 2.39
N ALA A 241 15.78 -0.39 2.17
CA ALA A 241 16.86 0.60 2.17
C ALA A 241 16.57 1.81 1.27
N ARG A 242 15.96 1.59 0.10
CA ARG A 242 15.56 2.68 -0.82
C ARG A 242 14.46 3.55 -0.23
N ASP A 243 13.50 2.99 0.50
CA ASP A 243 12.44 3.77 1.14
C ASP A 243 13.01 4.66 2.24
N PHE A 244 13.91 4.12 3.07
CA PHE A 244 14.58 4.91 4.12
C PHE A 244 15.33 6.10 3.52
N LYS A 245 16.11 5.87 2.46
CA LYS A 245 16.86 6.92 1.77
C LYS A 245 15.96 7.93 1.04
N ALA A 246 14.99 7.45 0.25
CA ALA A 246 14.21 8.31 -0.64
C ALA A 246 13.15 9.13 0.08
N PHE A 247 12.64 8.65 1.22
CA PHE A 247 11.53 9.28 1.95
C PHE A 247 11.95 9.84 3.32
N ASP A 248 13.27 9.90 3.57
CA ASP A 248 13.85 10.42 4.80
C ASP A 248 13.20 9.77 6.04
N TYR A 249 13.26 8.44 6.07
CA TYR A 249 12.94 7.64 7.25
C TYR A 249 14.24 7.12 7.85
N GLN A 250 14.30 7.08 9.18
CA GLN A 250 15.45 6.55 9.89
C GLN A 250 15.33 5.03 10.07
N PRO A 251 16.30 4.23 9.58
CA PRO A 251 16.36 2.81 9.91
C PRO A 251 16.75 2.63 11.37
N ILE A 252 16.16 1.64 12.02
CA ILE A 252 16.46 1.27 13.41
C ILE A 252 17.81 0.55 13.43
N SER A 253 18.70 1.04 14.27
CA SER A 253 19.91 0.34 14.70
C SER A 253 19.64 -0.47 15.97
N ASN A 254 20.46 -1.49 16.23
CA ASN A 254 20.35 -2.30 17.45
C ASN A 254 20.50 -1.46 18.73
N ALA A 255 21.22 -0.32 18.69
CA ALA A 255 21.32 0.62 19.81
C ALA A 255 20.02 1.42 20.04
N SER A 256 19.41 1.94 18.97
CA SER A 256 18.20 2.78 19.03
C SER A 256 16.91 2.04 19.42
N LYS A 257 16.90 0.70 19.41
CA LYS A 257 15.71 -0.08 19.75
C LYS A 257 15.37 -0.02 21.24
N ILE A 258 16.38 0.10 22.11
CA ILE A 258 16.21 0.18 23.56
C ILE A 258 15.52 1.51 23.92
N ASP A 259 15.99 2.61 23.35
CA ASP A 259 15.49 3.96 23.63
C ASP A 259 14.01 4.12 23.24
N VAL A 260 13.60 3.59 22.08
CA VAL A 260 12.21 3.71 21.58
C VAL A 260 11.22 2.81 22.34
N LEU A 261 11.69 1.76 23.02
CA LEU A 261 10.82 0.90 23.86
C LEU A 261 10.67 1.43 25.29
N THR A 262 11.47 2.42 25.69
CA THR A 262 11.45 3.05 27.02
C THR A 262 10.69 4.39 27.08
N GLU A 263 10.26 4.93 25.94
CA GLU A 263 9.38 6.11 25.81
C GLU A 263 7.90 5.74 25.63
#